data_AF-E1Z668-F1
#
_entry.id   AF-E1Z668-F1
#
_cell.length_a   1.000
_cell.length_b   1.000
_cell.length_c   1.000
_cell.angle_alpha   90.00
_cell.angle_beta   90.00
_cell.angle_gamma   90.00
#
_symmetry.space_group_name_H-M   'P 1'
#
loop_
_entity.id
_entity.type
_entity.pdbx_description
1 polymer ?
#
loop_
_entity_poly.entity_id
_entity_poly.type
_entity_poly.pdbx_seq_one_letter_code
_entity_poly.pdbx_strand_id
1 'polypeptide(L)'
;MPAGCPLSPASDRYRHQEAAKETLAQGRWRCILCGKRFTAERHIDLHLANRHAHLEEQQQLQEDCLELAARCFPPHGGDGSAQRLHALLAGRLCKAHTCDTRRKRSRTLAVAQAHRRWRGRWSFTLAAGLVVLATFWLLLWLVCTDNGATSPTYRRAAAVRRRLEAAAASGGQQLPHSRSLIHRARGKTSVP
;
A
#
# COMPACT_ATOMS: atom_id res chain seq x y z
N MET A 1 42.14 -15.81 -26.31
CA MET A 1 42.36 -14.61 -25.47
C MET A 1 43.07 -15.02 -24.18
N PRO A 2 43.96 -14.18 -23.61
CA PRO A 2 44.65 -14.49 -22.37
C PRO A 2 43.67 -14.51 -21.17
N ALA A 3 43.97 -15.36 -20.18
CA ALA A 3 43.08 -15.63 -19.04
C ALA A 3 42.83 -14.43 -18.08
N GLY A 4 43.63 -13.35 -18.21
CA GLY A 4 43.48 -12.12 -17.41
C GLY A 4 42.81 -10.97 -18.16
N CYS A 5 42.23 -11.18 -19.34
CA CYS A 5 41.60 -10.11 -20.11
C CYS A 5 40.25 -9.71 -19.46
N PRO A 6 39.97 -8.43 -19.19
CA PRO A 6 38.66 -7.96 -18.69
C PRO A 6 37.49 -8.23 -19.64
N LEU A 7 37.77 -8.50 -20.91
CA LEU A 7 36.79 -8.88 -21.93
C LEU A 7 36.77 -10.40 -22.18
N SER A 8 37.36 -11.19 -21.28
CA SER A 8 37.27 -12.63 -21.39
C SER A 8 35.81 -13.05 -21.16
N PRO A 9 35.35 -14.14 -21.79
CA PRO A 9 34.02 -14.67 -21.55
C PRO A 9 33.64 -14.90 -20.08
N ALA A 10 34.64 -15.08 -19.21
CA ALA A 10 34.47 -15.31 -17.78
C ALA A 10 34.48 -14.02 -16.93
N SER A 11 34.87 -12.88 -17.51
CA SER A 11 35.07 -11.60 -16.79
C SER A 11 34.45 -10.39 -17.48
N ASP A 12 33.79 -10.59 -18.62
CA ASP A 12 33.14 -9.54 -19.39
C ASP A 12 31.95 -8.95 -18.62
N ARG A 13 32.21 -7.79 -17.99
CA ARG A 13 31.25 -7.03 -17.20
C ARG A 13 30.00 -6.59 -17.99
N TYR A 14 30.12 -6.40 -19.31
CA TYR A 14 29.01 -5.90 -20.13
C TYR A 14 28.21 -7.00 -20.81
N ARG A 15 28.69 -8.24 -20.79
CA ARG A 15 28.05 -9.42 -21.38
C ARG A 15 26.54 -9.49 -21.18
N HIS A 16 26.06 -9.23 -19.97
CA HIS A 16 24.64 -9.34 -19.68
C HIS A 16 23.81 -8.16 -20.19
N GLN A 17 24.38 -6.95 -20.24
CA GLN A 17 23.74 -5.80 -20.88
C GLN A 17 23.67 -6.00 -22.39
N GLU A 18 24.76 -6.48 -22.99
CA GLU A 18 24.81 -6.82 -24.42
C GLU A 18 23.84 -7.95 -24.76
N ALA A 19 23.73 -8.98 -23.91
CA ALA A 19 22.73 -10.02 -24.06
C ALA A 19 21.29 -9.50 -23.97
N ALA A 20 21.07 -8.33 -23.36
CA ALA A 20 19.77 -7.67 -23.31
C ALA A 20 19.44 -6.80 -24.54
N LYS A 21 20.40 -6.64 -25.45
CA LYS A 21 20.23 -5.97 -26.74
C LYS A 21 19.96 -7.02 -27.82
N GLU A 22 18.95 -6.76 -28.63
CA GLU A 22 18.66 -7.53 -29.83
C GLU A 22 18.83 -6.62 -31.04
N THR A 23 19.73 -7.00 -31.95
CA THR A 23 19.92 -6.32 -33.22
C THR A 23 18.85 -6.76 -34.21
N LEU A 24 18.07 -5.81 -34.70
CA LEU A 24 17.03 -6.03 -35.68
C LEU A 24 17.54 -5.68 -37.08
N ALA A 25 16.84 -6.19 -38.11
CA ALA A 25 17.07 -5.79 -39.50
C ALA A 25 17.04 -4.26 -39.64
N GLN A 26 17.89 -3.73 -40.54
CA GLN A 26 18.08 -2.29 -40.80
C GLN A 26 18.87 -1.51 -39.72
N GLY A 27 19.72 -2.17 -38.92
CA GLY A 27 20.56 -1.48 -37.92
C GLY A 27 19.78 -0.88 -36.75
N ARG A 28 18.56 -1.39 -36.52
CA ARG A 28 17.70 -1.00 -35.38
C ARG A 28 17.96 -1.91 -34.20
N TRP A 29 17.70 -1.41 -33.00
CA TRP A 29 17.97 -2.11 -31.75
C TRP A 29 16.67 -2.37 -31.00
N ARG A 30 16.56 -3.48 -30.28
CA ARG A 30 15.44 -3.76 -29.37
C ARG A 30 15.97 -4.18 -28.01
N CYS A 31 15.39 -3.61 -26.96
CA CYS A 31 15.60 -4.08 -25.60
C CYS A 31 14.75 -5.34 -25.37
N ILE A 32 15.36 -6.49 -25.07
CA ILE A 32 14.61 -7.73 -24.85
C ILE A 32 13.81 -7.72 -23.54
N LEU A 33 14.20 -6.87 -22.58
CA LEU A 33 13.59 -6.81 -21.26
C LEU A 33 12.22 -6.13 -21.29
N CYS A 34 12.04 -5.13 -22.16
CA CYS A 34 10.81 -4.35 -22.27
C CYS A 34 10.23 -4.23 -23.68
N GLY A 35 10.93 -4.76 -24.70
CA GLY A 35 10.49 -4.78 -26.10
C GLY A 35 10.63 -3.45 -26.85
N LYS A 36 11.16 -2.39 -26.22
CA LYS A 36 11.31 -1.08 -26.87
C LYS A 36 12.33 -1.11 -27.99
N ARG A 37 12.00 -0.47 -29.11
CA ARG A 37 12.85 -0.38 -30.29
C ARG A 37 13.53 0.98 -30.34
N PHE A 38 14.80 0.99 -30.75
CA PHE A 38 15.66 2.15 -30.83
C PHE A 38 16.30 2.23 -32.21
N THR A 39 16.60 3.44 -32.64
CA THR A 39 17.21 3.73 -33.95
C THR A 39 18.73 3.60 -33.95
N ALA A 40 19.36 3.69 -32.78
CA ALA A 40 20.81 3.64 -32.61
C ALA A 40 21.17 2.92 -31.31
N GLU A 41 22.37 2.35 -31.28
CA GLU A 41 22.89 1.57 -30.15
C GLU A 41 22.98 2.44 -28.88
N ARG A 42 23.53 3.66 -29.01
CA ARG A 42 23.62 4.62 -27.91
C ARG A 42 22.27 4.88 -27.21
N HIS A 43 21.16 4.84 -27.95
CA HIS A 43 19.84 5.07 -27.36
C HIS A 43 19.34 3.88 -26.55
N ILE A 44 19.68 2.65 -26.96
CA ILE A 44 19.38 1.46 -26.16
C ILE A 44 20.30 1.38 -24.94
N ASP A 45 21.58 1.77 -25.06
CA ASP A 45 22.53 1.80 -23.94
C ASP A 45 22.08 2.77 -22.85
N LEU A 46 21.76 4.01 -23.24
CA LEU A 46 21.23 5.02 -22.32
C LEU A 46 19.90 4.58 -21.71
N HIS A 47 19.08 3.83 -22.46
CA HIS A 47 17.84 3.28 -21.94
C HIS A 47 18.10 2.19 -20.89
N LEU A 48 19.06 1.30 -21.12
CA LEU A 48 19.44 0.24 -20.18
C LEU A 48 20.00 0.85 -18.89
N ALA A 49 20.93 1.80 -18.99
CA ALA A 49 21.51 2.49 -17.84
C ALA A 49 20.45 3.24 -17.00
N ASN A 50 19.44 3.86 -17.62
CA ASN A 50 18.44 4.65 -16.89
C ASN A 50 17.23 3.85 -16.37
N ARG A 51 16.74 2.89 -17.17
CA ARG A 51 15.50 2.14 -16.86
C ARG A 51 15.77 0.75 -16.31
N HIS A 52 16.93 0.20 -16.61
CA HIS A 52 17.37 -1.13 -16.22
C HIS A 52 18.65 -1.09 -15.36
N ALA A 53 18.98 0.07 -14.76
CA ALA A 53 20.12 0.29 -13.86
C ALA A 53 20.30 -0.82 -12.80
N HIS A 54 19.19 -1.30 -12.24
CA HIS A 54 19.19 -2.33 -11.20
C HIS A 54 19.82 -3.66 -11.64
N LEU A 55 19.80 -3.95 -12.95
CA LEU A 55 20.44 -5.14 -13.50
C LEU A 55 21.95 -5.00 -13.50
N GLU A 56 22.48 -3.79 -13.72
CA GLU A 56 23.91 -3.48 -13.66
C GLU A 56 24.42 -3.57 -12.21
N GLU A 57 23.68 -3.02 -11.25
CA GLU A 57 24.03 -3.06 -9.82
C GLU A 57 24.06 -4.48 -9.27
N GLN A 58 23.08 -5.31 -9.65
CA GLN A 58 23.04 -6.72 -9.25
C GLN A 58 24.19 -7.54 -9.87
N GLN A 59 24.59 -7.21 -11.10
CA GLN A 59 25.71 -7.86 -11.78
C GLN A 59 27.04 -7.47 -11.15
N GLN A 60 27.24 -6.18 -10.89
CA GLN A 60 28.46 -5.70 -10.25
C GLN A 60 28.66 -6.36 -8.87
N LEU A 61 27.59 -6.46 -8.07
CA LEU A 61 27.65 -7.17 -6.79
C LEU A 61 28.01 -8.66 -6.94
N GLN A 62 27.54 -9.31 -8.01
CA GLN A 62 27.87 -10.71 -8.28
C GLN A 62 29.34 -10.87 -8.66
N GLU A 63 29.83 -10.05 -9.58
CA GLU A 63 31.23 -10.07 -10.02
C GLU A 63 32.18 -9.74 -8.86
N ASP A 64 31.88 -8.71 -8.06
CA ASP A 64 32.67 -8.34 -6.88
C ASP A 64 32.71 -9.48 -5.85
N CYS A 65 31.59 -10.17 -5.64
CA CYS A 65 31.51 -11.34 -4.76
C CYS A 65 32.35 -12.51 -5.28
N LEU A 66 32.31 -12.77 -6.60
CA LEU A 66 33.10 -13.83 -7.24
C LEU A 66 34.61 -13.50 -7.21
N GLU A 67 34.99 -12.24 -7.42
CA GLU A 67 36.37 -11.79 -7.30
C GLU A 67 36.90 -11.99 -5.88
N LEU A 68 36.10 -11.61 -4.87
CA LEU A 68 36.44 -11.84 -3.46
C LEU A 68 36.61 -13.34 -3.18
N ALA A 69 35.71 -14.18 -3.71
CA ALA A 69 35.79 -15.63 -3.59
C ALA A 69 37.10 -16.18 -4.16
N ALA A 70 37.51 -15.70 -5.33
CA ALA A 70 38.73 -16.13 -6.01
C ALA A 70 40.00 -15.64 -5.30
N ARG A 71 39.98 -14.41 -4.75
CA ARG A 71 41.12 -13.84 -4.00
C ARG A 71 41.33 -14.53 -2.66
N CYS A 72 40.24 -14.85 -1.94
CA CYS A 72 40.33 -15.52 -0.64
C CYS A 72 40.51 -17.04 -0.77
N PHE A 73 39.93 -17.66 -1.81
CA PHE A 73 39.96 -19.11 -2.03
C PHE A 73 40.23 -19.41 -3.51
N PRO A 74 41.50 -19.53 -3.93
CA PRO A 74 41.84 -19.74 -5.32
C PRO A 74 41.37 -21.14 -5.80
N PRO A 75 40.76 -21.24 -6.99
CA PRO A 75 40.27 -22.52 -7.53
C PRO A 75 41.40 -23.48 -7.92
N HIS A 76 42.63 -22.96 -8.11
CA HIS A 76 43.81 -23.75 -8.46
C HIS A 76 44.95 -23.40 -7.51
N GLY A 77 45.53 -24.40 -6.83
CA GLY A 77 46.67 -24.24 -5.93
C GLY A 77 46.35 -24.11 -4.44
N GLY A 78 45.07 -24.15 -4.04
CA GLY A 78 44.65 -24.22 -2.64
C GLY A 78 44.52 -25.66 -2.13
N ASP A 79 44.48 -25.81 -0.81
CA ASP A 79 44.05 -27.01 -0.11
C ASP A 79 42.62 -27.41 -0.55
N GLY A 80 42.30 -28.72 -0.56
CA GLY A 80 41.02 -29.22 -1.07
C GLY A 80 39.79 -28.64 -0.36
N SER A 81 39.95 -28.21 0.89
CA SER A 81 38.97 -27.43 1.65
C SER A 81 38.67 -26.06 1.04
N ALA A 82 39.70 -25.30 0.65
CA ALA A 82 39.56 -23.99 0.03
C ALA A 82 38.84 -24.07 -1.33
N GLN A 83 39.16 -25.08 -2.15
CA GLN A 83 38.46 -25.32 -3.41
C GLN A 83 36.97 -25.63 -3.19
N ARG A 84 36.65 -26.48 -2.20
CA ARG A 84 35.26 -26.81 -1.86
C ARG A 84 34.50 -25.60 -1.35
N LEU A 85 35.15 -24.73 -0.58
CA LEU A 85 34.55 -23.50 -0.08
C LEU A 85 34.32 -22.47 -1.19
N HIS A 86 35.25 -22.33 -2.13
CA HIS A 86 35.08 -21.51 -3.33
C HIS A 86 33.80 -21.91 -4.10
N ALA A 87 33.61 -23.22 -4.32
CA ALA A 87 32.43 -23.74 -5.00
C ALA A 87 31.12 -23.44 -4.23
N LEU A 88 31.12 -23.54 -2.90
CA LEU A 88 29.97 -23.20 -2.07
C LEU A 88 29.67 -21.70 -2.06
N LEU A 89 30.69 -20.86 -1.92
CA LEU A 89 30.55 -19.41 -1.89
C LEU A 89 30.02 -18.87 -3.22
N ALA A 90 30.67 -19.25 -4.34
CA ALA A 90 30.28 -18.82 -5.69
C ALA A 90 28.87 -19.30 -6.07
N GLY A 91 28.55 -20.57 -5.80
CA GLY A 91 27.30 -21.17 -6.23
C GLY A 91 26.09 -20.82 -5.37
N ARG A 92 26.25 -20.83 -4.03
CA ARG A 92 25.12 -20.72 -3.09
C ARG A 92 25.04 -19.35 -2.43
N LEU A 93 26.16 -18.78 -2.02
CA LEU A 93 26.16 -17.55 -1.23
C LEU A 93 26.08 -16.32 -2.12
N CYS A 94 26.97 -16.15 -3.11
CA CYS A 94 26.93 -14.99 -4.01
C CYS A 94 25.58 -14.89 -4.74
N LYS A 95 25.03 -16.00 -5.22
CA LYS A 95 23.72 -16.05 -5.88
C LYS A 95 22.52 -15.76 -4.95
N ALA A 96 22.61 -16.12 -3.67
CA ALA A 96 21.56 -15.82 -2.70
C ALA A 96 21.61 -14.34 -2.26
N HIS A 97 22.81 -13.78 -2.12
CA HIS A 97 23.02 -12.38 -1.75
C HIS A 97 22.71 -11.39 -2.88
N THR A 98 22.76 -11.83 -4.15
CA THR A 98 22.32 -11.02 -5.30
C THR A 98 20.82 -11.13 -5.58
N CYS A 99 20.10 -12.06 -4.93
CA CYS A 99 18.66 -12.20 -5.11
C CYS A 99 17.93 -11.06 -4.38
N ASP A 100 17.76 -9.98 -5.13
CA ASP A 100 17.26 -8.65 -4.78
C ASP A 100 16.26 -8.55 -3.60
N THR A 101 16.70 -7.88 -2.52
CA THR A 101 15.83 -7.45 -1.41
C THR A 101 14.73 -6.47 -1.86
N ARG A 102 14.95 -5.74 -2.96
CA ARG A 102 14.00 -4.82 -3.59
C ARG A 102 12.92 -5.55 -4.39
N ARG A 103 13.15 -6.73 -4.96
CA ARG A 103 12.11 -7.62 -5.53
C ARG A 103 11.18 -8.14 -4.43
N LYS A 104 11.72 -8.38 -3.24
CA LYS A 104 10.93 -8.66 -2.02
C LYS A 104 10.14 -7.42 -1.60
N ARG A 105 10.74 -6.22 -1.69
CA ARG A 105 10.09 -4.93 -1.42
C ARG A 105 9.02 -4.54 -2.46
N SER A 106 9.20 -4.88 -3.73
CA SER A 106 8.26 -4.58 -4.81
C SER A 106 7.06 -5.53 -4.77
N ARG A 107 7.26 -6.81 -4.41
CA ARG A 107 6.16 -7.75 -4.11
C ARG A 107 5.36 -7.30 -2.90
N THR A 108 6.00 -6.88 -1.81
CA THR A 108 5.30 -6.34 -0.64
C THR A 108 4.60 -5.00 -0.95
N LEU A 109 5.20 -4.11 -1.75
CA LEU A 109 4.56 -2.89 -2.23
C LEU A 109 3.40 -3.16 -3.21
N ALA A 110 3.49 -4.19 -4.07
CA ALA A 110 2.40 -4.60 -4.96
C ALA A 110 1.23 -5.18 -4.17
N VAL A 111 1.50 -5.97 -3.12
CA VAL A 111 0.49 -6.44 -2.17
C VAL A 111 -0.13 -5.26 -1.40
N ALA A 112 0.67 -4.28 -0.97
CA ALA A 112 0.15 -3.07 -0.31
C ALA A 112 -0.69 -2.19 -1.25
N GLN A 113 -0.35 -2.10 -2.54
CA GLN A 113 -1.14 -1.39 -3.56
C GLN A 113 -2.47 -2.09 -3.86
N ALA A 114 -2.53 -3.42 -3.81
CA ALA A 114 -3.78 -4.17 -3.95
C ALA A 114 -4.81 -3.78 -2.88
N HIS A 115 -4.36 -3.43 -1.67
CA HIS A 115 -5.23 -2.96 -0.58
C HIS A 115 -5.88 -1.59 -0.86
N ARG A 116 -5.30 -0.74 -1.72
CA ARG A 116 -5.91 0.55 -2.10
C ARG A 116 -7.12 0.41 -3.03
N ARG A 117 -7.22 -0.66 -3.80
CA ARG A 117 -8.40 -0.93 -4.65
C ARG A 117 -9.62 -1.39 -3.83
N TRP A 118 -9.40 -1.96 -2.65
CA TRP A 118 -10.47 -2.43 -1.76
C TRP A 118 -11.17 -1.30 -0.99
N ARG A 119 -10.45 -0.22 -0.63
CA ARG A 119 -11.01 0.96 0.06
C ARG A 119 -12.03 1.75 -0.78
N GLY A 120 -11.91 1.76 -2.10
CA GLY A 120 -12.84 2.47 -2.98
C GLY A 120 -14.24 1.86 -3.01
N ARG A 121 -14.33 0.51 -3.02
CA ARG A 121 -15.61 -0.21 -3.12
C ARG A 121 -16.54 0.04 -1.92
N TRP A 122 -15.98 0.10 -0.71
CA TRP A 122 -16.74 0.37 0.52
C TRP A 122 -17.14 1.85 0.64
N SER A 123 -16.39 2.77 0.03
CA SER A 123 -16.75 4.19 0.03
C SER A 123 -18.00 4.46 -0.82
N PHE A 124 -18.15 3.78 -1.96
CA PHE A 124 -19.32 3.95 -2.83
C PHE A 124 -20.59 3.37 -2.20
N THR A 125 -20.51 2.25 -1.49
CA THR A 125 -21.67 1.64 -0.82
C THR A 125 -22.19 2.52 0.32
N LEU A 126 -21.30 3.10 1.13
CA LEU A 126 -21.68 4.03 2.20
C LEU A 126 -22.29 5.33 1.65
N ALA A 127 -21.70 5.90 0.59
CA ALA A 127 -22.23 7.11 -0.04
C ALA A 127 -23.62 6.88 -0.64
N ALA A 128 -23.84 5.76 -1.34
CA ALA A 128 -25.15 5.41 -1.88
C ALA A 128 -26.21 5.26 -0.78
N GLY A 129 -25.86 4.62 0.35
CA GLY A 129 -26.75 4.49 1.50
C GLY A 129 -27.17 5.84 2.11
N LEU A 130 -26.24 6.79 2.22
CA LEU A 130 -26.54 8.14 2.71
C LEU A 130 -27.47 8.91 1.77
N VAL A 131 -27.30 8.77 0.46
CA VAL A 131 -28.19 9.41 -0.54
C VAL A 131 -29.59 8.84 -0.44
N VAL A 132 -29.75 7.51 -0.35
CA VAL A 132 -31.08 6.86 -0.19
C VAL A 132 -31.75 7.29 1.11
N LEU A 133 -31.00 7.40 2.20
CA LEU A 133 -31.52 7.88 3.47
C LEU A 133 -31.99 9.35 3.35
N ALA A 134 -31.20 10.21 2.74
CA ALA A 134 -31.53 11.61 2.55
C ALA A 134 -32.78 11.80 1.66
N THR A 135 -32.89 11.04 0.56
CA THR A 135 -34.08 11.09 -0.29
C THR A 135 -35.32 10.57 0.42
N PHE A 136 -35.21 9.50 1.21
CA PHE A 136 -36.32 9.00 2.04
C PHE A 136 -36.82 10.07 3.03
N TRP A 137 -35.91 10.73 3.75
CA TRP A 137 -36.27 11.82 4.66
C TRP A 137 -36.85 13.04 3.94
N LEU A 138 -36.35 13.37 2.75
CA LEU A 138 -36.92 14.43 1.92
C LEU A 138 -38.33 14.08 1.46
N LEU A 139 -38.58 12.84 1.04
CA LEU A 139 -39.91 12.37 0.68
C LEU A 139 -40.86 12.39 1.88
N LEU A 140 -40.41 11.92 3.05
CA LEU A 140 -41.18 12.05 4.28
C LEU A 140 -41.48 13.51 4.62
N TRP A 141 -40.50 14.39 4.47
CA TRP A 141 -40.70 15.82 4.69
C TRP A 141 -41.72 16.40 3.71
N LEU A 142 -41.60 16.12 2.41
CA LEU A 142 -42.56 16.56 1.38
C LEU A 142 -43.98 16.05 1.67
N VAL A 143 -44.11 14.76 2.00
CA VAL A 143 -45.39 14.13 2.35
C VAL A 143 -45.95 14.71 3.65
N CYS A 144 -45.12 15.00 4.65
CA CYS A 144 -45.55 15.62 5.90
C CYS A 144 -45.87 17.12 5.74
N THR A 145 -45.22 17.83 4.83
CA THR A 145 -45.58 19.23 4.52
C THR A 145 -46.89 19.30 3.75
N ASP A 146 -47.12 18.38 2.83
CA ASP A 146 -48.34 18.31 2.03
C ASP A 146 -49.53 17.83 2.91
N ASN A 147 -49.32 16.78 3.71
CA ASN A 147 -50.27 16.33 4.73
C ASN A 147 -50.39 17.29 5.93
N GLY A 148 -49.44 18.22 6.09
CA GLY A 148 -49.50 19.29 7.08
C GLY A 148 -50.60 20.31 6.76
N ALA A 149 -50.97 20.44 5.48
CA ALA A 149 -52.11 21.24 5.05
C ALA A 149 -53.46 20.55 5.34
N THR A 150 -53.50 19.21 5.39
CA THR A 150 -54.76 18.43 5.49
C THR A 150 -54.99 17.70 6.81
N SER A 151 -53.99 17.55 7.70
CA SER A 151 -54.17 16.76 8.94
C SER A 151 -54.45 17.61 10.20
N PRO A 152 -55.58 17.40 10.90
CA PRO A 152 -55.92 18.13 12.14
C PRO A 152 -55.05 17.76 13.35
N THR A 153 -54.18 16.75 13.24
CA THR A 153 -53.28 16.27 14.31
C THR A 153 -52.08 17.20 14.53
N TYR A 154 -51.57 17.88 13.50
CA TYR A 154 -50.43 18.81 13.61
C TYR A 154 -50.77 20.09 14.39
N ARG A 155 -52.02 20.57 14.34
CA ARG A 155 -52.48 21.75 15.12
C ARG A 155 -52.37 21.55 16.64
N ARG A 156 -52.52 20.31 17.13
CA ARG A 156 -52.36 19.98 18.55
C ARG A 156 -50.88 19.95 18.97
N ALA A 157 -49.99 19.46 18.11
CA ALA A 157 -48.55 19.47 18.37
C ALA A 157 -47.97 20.90 18.42
N ALA A 158 -48.44 21.79 17.53
CA ALA A 158 -48.05 23.21 17.55
C ALA A 158 -48.58 23.97 18.78
N ALA A 159 -49.74 23.59 19.32
CA ALA A 159 -50.29 24.15 20.57
C ALA A 159 -49.54 23.65 21.81
N VAL A 160 -49.13 22.37 21.83
CA VAL A 160 -48.27 21.80 22.88
C VAL A 160 -46.90 22.46 22.88
N ARG A 161 -46.29 22.66 21.69
CA ARG A 161 -45.02 23.37 21.56
C ARG A 161 -45.09 24.81 22.08
N ARG A 162 -46.15 25.56 21.75
CA ARG A 162 -46.39 26.91 22.31
C ARG A 162 -46.60 26.91 23.82
N ARG A 163 -47.25 25.89 24.38
CA ARG A 163 -47.40 25.74 25.85
C ARG A 163 -46.08 25.40 26.54
N LEU A 164 -45.24 24.57 25.92
CA LEU A 164 -43.90 24.26 26.43
C LEU A 164 -42.97 25.47 26.34
N GLU A 165 -43.03 26.24 25.26
CA GLU A 165 -42.27 27.49 25.11
C GLU A 165 -42.75 28.57 26.10
N ALA A 166 -44.07 28.67 26.36
CA ALA A 166 -44.62 29.57 27.38
C ALA A 166 -44.29 29.11 28.82
N ALA A 167 -44.24 27.81 29.09
CA ALA A 167 -43.79 27.26 30.37
C ALA A 167 -42.27 27.43 30.58
N ALA A 168 -41.48 27.38 29.51
CA ALA A 168 -40.05 27.69 29.55
C ALA A 168 -39.79 29.19 29.79
N ALA A 169 -40.65 30.08 29.28
CA ALA A 169 -40.54 31.53 29.49
C ALA A 169 -40.92 31.99 30.90
N SER A 170 -41.75 31.22 31.64
CA SER A 170 -42.14 31.53 33.02
C SER A 170 -41.28 30.84 34.09
N GLY A 171 -40.41 29.89 33.71
CA GLY A 171 -39.57 29.10 34.62
C GLY A 171 -38.22 29.73 34.99
N GLY A 172 -38.10 31.05 34.94
CA GLY A 172 -36.87 31.78 35.23
C GLY A 172 -36.92 32.56 36.55
N GLN A 173 -37.04 31.90 37.71
CA GLN A 173 -36.59 32.49 38.98
C GLN A 173 -36.29 31.44 40.07
N GLN A 174 -35.06 31.54 40.59
CA GLN A 174 -34.50 30.98 41.83
C GLN A 174 -34.19 29.47 41.95
N LEU A 175 -32.91 29.15 41.74
CA LEU A 175 -32.21 28.21 42.62
C LEU A 175 -32.08 28.80 44.04
N PRO A 176 -32.23 27.98 45.09
CA PRO A 176 -31.34 28.10 46.23
C PRO A 176 -30.70 26.76 46.62
N HIS A 177 -29.38 26.83 46.76
CA HIS A 177 -28.54 26.20 47.78
C HIS A 177 -28.82 24.77 48.28
N SER A 178 -27.85 23.91 47.93
CA SER A 178 -27.22 22.86 48.75
C SER A 178 -27.69 22.68 50.22
N ARG A 179 -28.12 21.47 50.58
CA ARG A 179 -27.37 20.59 51.49
C ARG A 179 -28.00 19.20 51.63
N SER A 180 -27.12 18.21 51.54
CA SER A 180 -27.16 16.81 51.98
C SER A 180 -28.13 16.44 53.10
N LEU A 181 -28.64 15.19 53.08
CA LEU A 181 -28.45 14.13 54.11
C LEU A 181 -29.28 12.88 53.68
N ILE A 182 -28.61 11.79 53.29
CA ILE A 182 -28.39 10.55 54.07
C ILE A 182 -29.67 9.71 54.31
N HIS A 183 -29.65 8.47 53.75
CA HIS A 183 -30.29 7.20 54.16
C HIS A 183 -31.70 7.20 54.78
N ARG A 184 -32.57 6.27 54.33
CA ARG A 184 -32.76 4.95 55.00
C ARG A 184 -33.87 4.12 54.32
N ALA A 185 -33.56 2.83 54.23
CA ALA A 185 -34.41 1.75 53.71
C ALA A 185 -35.41 1.21 54.76
N ARG A 186 -36.24 0.25 54.28
CA ARG A 186 -37.21 -0.63 54.99
C ARG A 186 -38.58 0.02 55.16
N GLY A 187 -39.68 -0.52 54.64
CA GLY A 187 -40.10 -1.92 54.59
C GLY A 187 -40.83 -2.25 55.89
N LYS A 188 -42.17 -2.40 55.83
CA LYS A 188 -43.00 -3.17 56.77
C LYS A 188 -44.46 -3.25 56.31
N THR A 189 -44.85 -4.48 56.02
CA THR A 189 -46.18 -5.06 56.10
C THR A 189 -46.66 -5.13 57.56
N SER A 190 -47.97 -5.00 57.81
CA SER A 190 -48.77 -5.75 58.81
C SER A 190 -50.17 -5.12 59.02
N VAL A 191 -51.25 -5.87 58.77
CA VAL A 191 -52.27 -6.36 59.76
C VAL A 191 -53.60 -5.58 59.64
N PRO A 192 -54.78 -6.17 59.95
CA PRO A 192 -55.06 -7.45 60.64
C PRO A 192 -55.56 -8.61 59.78
#